data_AF-A0A0C2UW74-F1
#
_entry.id   AF-A0A0C2UW74-F1
#
_cell.length_a   1.000
_cell.length_b   1.000
_cell.length_c   1.000
_cell.angle_alpha   90.00
_cell.angle_beta   90.00
_cell.angle_gamma   90.00
#
_symmetry.space_group_name_H-M   'P 1'
#
loop_
_entity.id
_entity.type
_entity.pdbx_description
1 polymer ?
#
loop_
_entity_poly.entity_id
_entity_poly.type
_entity_poly.pdbx_seq_one_letter_code
_entity_poly.pdbx_strand_id
1 'polypeptide(L)'
;MGKRSLKREDMIKKQNSKIVYLDTKEAEMMYELLIKTNDIFKKILKKAGAGGMNLNEAIATREKFQNMLLRTSDVLNLISTKTGVEYHEPFLLAKIRDAAKGE
;
A
#
# COMPACT_ATOMS: atom_id res chain seq x y z
N MET A 1 28.06 -15.21 16.61
CA MET A 1 27.09 -15.13 15.50
C MET A 1 27.03 -13.68 15.04
N GLY A 2 27.46 -13.17 13.89
CA GLY A 2 28.05 -13.71 12.66
C GLY A 2 27.78 -12.64 11.59
N LYS A 3 28.66 -11.65 11.39
CA LYS A 3 28.47 -10.54 10.41
C LYS A 3 28.11 -11.01 8.99
N ARG A 4 28.37 -12.28 8.65
CA ARG A 4 27.95 -12.94 7.40
C ARG A 4 26.45 -13.29 7.34
N SER A 5 25.76 -13.57 8.44
CA SER A 5 24.32 -13.90 8.41
C SER A 5 23.48 -12.67 8.08
N LEU A 6 23.82 -11.51 8.65
CA LEU A 6 23.16 -10.22 8.37
C LEU A 6 23.23 -9.85 6.88
N LYS A 7 24.40 -10.03 6.24
CA LYS A 7 24.56 -9.76 4.79
C LYS A 7 23.72 -10.68 3.90
N ARG A 8 23.58 -11.97 4.26
CA ARG A 8 22.70 -12.91 3.53
C ARG A 8 21.23 -12.57 3.74
N GLU A 9 20.81 -12.26 4.96
CA GLU A 9 19.44 -11.83 5.27
C GLU A 9 19.06 -10.54 4.54
N ASP A 10 19.95 -9.54 4.50
CA ASP A 10 19.73 -8.29 3.76
C ASP A 10 19.70 -8.50 2.25
N MET A 11 20.53 -9.39 1.71
CA MET A 11 20.46 -9.77 0.29
C MET A 11 19.15 -10.49 -0.07
N ILE A 12 18.66 -11.37 0.80
CA ILE A 12 17.39 -12.08 0.61
C ILE A 12 16.22 -11.09 0.66
N LYS A 13 16.25 -10.07 1.55
CA LYS A 13 15.25 -8.99 1.56
C LYS A 13 15.25 -8.14 0.28
N LYS A 14 16.39 -8.04 -0.42
CA LYS A 14 16.56 -7.24 -1.63
C LYS A 14 16.14 -7.95 -2.93
N GLN A 15 15.79 -9.23 -2.92
CA GLN A 15 15.38 -9.93 -4.15
C GLN A 15 14.08 -9.39 -4.79
N ASN A 16 13.25 -8.67 -4.02
CA ASN A 16 12.03 -8.02 -4.51
C ASN A 16 12.12 -6.47 -4.50
N SER A 17 13.33 -5.92 -4.59
CA SER A 17 13.52 -4.46 -4.62
C SER A 17 12.95 -3.88 -5.92
N LYS A 18 12.14 -2.84 -5.82
CA LYS A 18 11.73 -2.01 -6.97
C LYS A 18 12.46 -0.68 -6.88
N ILE A 19 13.05 -0.24 -7.99
CA ILE A 19 13.59 1.12 -8.11
C ILE A 19 12.44 2.02 -8.57
N VAL A 20 12.25 3.13 -7.88
CA VAL A 20 11.22 4.14 -8.20
C VAL A 20 11.93 5.48 -8.36
N TYR A 21 11.65 6.17 -9.47
CA TYR A 21 12.10 7.54 -9.70
C TYR A 21 10.97 8.49 -9.31
N LEU A 22 11.31 9.52 -8.53
CA LEU A 22 10.37 10.51 -8.00
C LEU A 22 10.92 11.89 -8.34
N ASP A 23 10.15 12.69 -9.05
CA ASP A 23 10.50 14.03 -9.53
C ASP A 23 9.55 15.13 -8.99
N THR A 24 8.54 14.73 -8.21
CA THR A 24 7.56 15.62 -7.59
C THR A 24 7.43 15.35 -6.10
N LYS A 25 7.12 16.41 -5.33
CA LYS A 25 6.90 16.31 -3.87
C LYS A 25 5.71 15.40 -3.54
N GLU A 26 4.69 15.41 -4.38
CA GLU A 26 3.50 14.58 -4.25
C GLU A 26 3.87 13.09 -4.31
N ALA A 27 4.74 12.71 -5.26
CA ALA A 27 5.21 11.34 -5.38
C ALA A 27 6.15 10.94 -4.22
N GLU A 28 6.98 11.86 -3.72
CA GLU A 28 7.80 11.66 -2.51
C GLU A 28 6.94 11.38 -1.28
N MET A 29 5.91 12.21 -1.03
CA MET A 29 4.98 12.01 0.09
C MET A 29 4.27 10.65 0.00
N MET A 30 3.81 10.24 -1.19
CA MET A 30 3.19 8.93 -1.39
C MET A 30 4.17 7.79 -1.11
N TYR A 31 5.44 7.95 -1.49
CA TYR A 31 6.49 6.95 -1.25
C TYR A 31 6.82 6.80 0.24
N GLU A 32 6.94 7.90 0.98
CA GLU A 32 7.16 7.85 2.43
C GLU A 32 6.03 7.12 3.16
N LEU A 33 4.77 7.41 2.76
CA LEU A 33 3.59 6.72 3.29
C LEU A 33 3.60 5.24 2.91
N LEU A 34 4.00 4.88 1.70
CA LEU A 34 4.10 3.48 1.26
C LEU A 34 5.05 2.66 2.15
N ILE A 35 6.23 3.20 2.45
CA ILE A 35 7.21 2.53 3.34
C ILE A 35 6.56 2.25 4.70
N LYS A 36 5.89 3.23 5.29
CA LYS A 36 5.24 3.07 6.60
C LYS A 36 4.04 2.13 6.55
N THR A 37 3.28 2.14 5.46
CA THR A 37 2.08 1.32 5.27
C THR A 37 2.39 -0.16 5.42
N ASN A 38 3.45 -0.65 4.79
CA ASN A 38 3.83 -2.06 4.86
C ASN A 38 4.08 -2.53 6.30
N ASP A 39 4.82 -1.75 7.09
CA ASP A 39 5.16 -2.09 8.47
C ASP A 39 3.94 -2.03 9.39
N ILE A 40 3.06 -1.05 9.20
CA ILE A 40 1.83 -0.88 9.98
C ILE A 40 0.89 -2.06 9.73
N PHE A 41 0.62 -2.41 8.47
CA PHE A 41 -0.30 -3.50 8.14
C PHE A 41 0.24 -4.88 8.51
N LYS A 42 1.57 -5.11 8.44
CA LYS A 42 2.19 -6.31 9.01
C LYS A 42 1.93 -6.42 10.52
N LYS A 43 2.02 -5.31 11.26
CA LYS A 43 1.73 -5.30 12.70
C LYS A 43 0.25 -5.53 13.00
N ILE A 44 -0.67 -4.97 12.21
CA ILE A 44 -2.12 -5.21 12.34
C ILE A 44 -2.41 -6.71 12.20
N LEU A 45 -1.91 -7.34 11.13
CA LEU A 45 -2.10 -8.78 10.88
C LEU A 45 -1.55 -9.63 12.03
N LYS A 46 -0.34 -9.31 12.52
CA LYS A 46 0.26 -10.03 13.64
C LYS A 46 -0.55 -9.88 14.93
N LYS A 47 -1.04 -8.68 15.24
CA LYS A 47 -1.85 -8.44 16.45
C LYS A 47 -3.20 -9.15 16.38
N ALA A 48 -3.88 -9.09 15.24
CA ALA A 48 -5.16 -9.78 15.05
C ALA A 48 -5.00 -11.31 15.17
N GLY A 49 -3.96 -11.89 14.55
CA GLY A 49 -3.67 -13.32 14.64
C GLY A 49 -3.23 -13.81 16.02
N ALA A 50 -2.64 -12.93 16.84
CA ALA A 50 -2.21 -13.25 18.21
C ALA A 50 -3.28 -12.93 19.28
N GLY A 51 -4.49 -12.51 18.89
CA GLY A 51 -5.56 -12.13 19.82
C GLY A 51 -5.37 -10.79 20.53
N GLY A 52 -4.36 -10.00 20.15
CA GLY A 52 -4.07 -8.68 20.72
C GLY A 52 -4.82 -7.52 20.06
N MET A 53 -5.73 -7.82 19.13
CA MET A 53 -6.62 -6.87 18.44
C MET A 53 -7.87 -7.63 18.00
N ASN A 54 -9.03 -6.98 18.09
CA ASN A 54 -10.27 -7.55 17.59
C ASN A 54 -10.20 -7.71 16.06
N LEU A 55 -10.56 -8.88 15.53
CA LEU A 55 -10.51 -9.16 14.09
C LEU A 55 -11.39 -8.19 13.29
N ASN A 56 -12.59 -7.86 13.79
CA ASN A 56 -13.50 -6.92 13.11
C ASN A 56 -12.93 -5.50 13.10
N GLU A 57 -12.22 -5.10 14.17
CA GLU A 57 -11.52 -3.82 14.22
C GLU A 57 -10.37 -3.76 13.22
N ALA A 58 -9.61 -4.86 13.09
CA ALA A 58 -8.54 -4.97 12.10
C ALA A 58 -9.07 -4.90 10.67
N ILE A 59 -10.18 -5.59 10.38
CA ILE A 59 -10.87 -5.56 9.08
C ILE A 59 -11.37 -4.14 8.78
N ALA A 60 -12.09 -3.51 9.70
CA ALA A 60 -12.60 -2.15 9.52
C ALA A 60 -11.48 -1.12 9.31
N THR A 61 -10.34 -1.28 10.01
CA THR A 61 -9.17 -0.43 9.82
C THR A 61 -8.56 -0.60 8.42
N ARG A 62 -8.49 -1.83 7.93
CA ARG A 62 -8.04 -2.13 6.57
C ARG A 62 -8.97 -1.53 5.52
N GLU A 63 -10.27 -1.67 5.69
CA GLU A 63 -11.28 -1.12 4.77
C GLU A 63 -11.23 0.41 4.71
N LYS A 64 -11.07 1.08 5.86
CA LYS A 64 -10.87 2.54 5.89
C LYS A 64 -9.67 2.98 5.06
N PHE A 65 -8.56 2.26 5.16
CA PHE A 65 -7.36 2.56 4.37
C PHE A 65 -7.57 2.27 2.89
N GLN A 66 -8.24 1.18 2.53
CA GLN A 66 -8.60 0.86 1.15
C GLN A 66 -9.49 1.95 0.53
N ASN A 67 -10.49 2.44 1.27
CA ASN A 67 -11.34 3.55 0.83
C ASN A 67 -10.57 4.85 0.63
N MET A 68 -9.55 5.12 1.45
CA MET A 68 -8.65 6.26 1.23
C MET A 68 -7.90 6.11 -0.10
N LEU A 69 -7.36 4.92 -0.40
CA LEU A 69 -6.66 4.68 -1.67
C LEU A 69 -7.58 4.81 -2.89
N LEU A 70 -8.85 4.38 -2.78
CA LEU A 70 -9.85 4.60 -3.84
C LEU A 70 -10.08 6.09 -4.10
N ARG A 71 -10.19 6.91 -3.05
CA ARG A 71 -10.31 8.37 -3.20
C ARG A 71 -9.07 8.99 -3.82
N THR A 72 -7.88 8.50 -3.45
CA THR A 72 -6.63 8.94 -4.09
C THR A 72 -6.62 8.60 -5.58
N SER A 73 -7.08 7.40 -5.95
CA SER A 73 -7.27 6.98 -7.35
C SER A 73 -8.23 7.92 -8.10
N ASP A 74 -9.39 8.24 -7.50
CA ASP A 74 -10.37 9.16 -8.09
C ASP A 74 -9.76 10.56 -8.34
N VAL A 75 -8.96 11.07 -7.40
CA VAL A 75 -8.26 12.35 -7.54
C VAL A 75 -7.21 12.30 -8.65
N LEU A 76 -6.43 11.21 -8.74
CA LEU A 76 -5.46 11.04 -9.82
C LEU A 76 -6.13 11.00 -11.19
N ASN A 77 -7.26 10.28 -11.32
CA ASN A 77 -8.06 10.26 -12.54
C ASN A 77 -8.63 11.66 -12.89
N LEU A 78 -9.07 12.43 -11.90
CA LEU A 78 -9.48 13.82 -12.12
C LEU A 78 -8.33 14.70 -12.61
N ILE A 79 -7.12 14.54 -12.08
CA ILE A 79 -5.95 15.29 -12.54
C ILE A 79 -5.56 14.83 -13.95
N SER A 80 -5.62 13.53 -14.23
CA SER A 80 -5.27 12.95 -15.52
C SER A 80 -6.18 13.48 -16.64
N THR A 81 -7.50 13.51 -16.42
CA THR A 81 -8.48 14.09 -17.35
C THR A 81 -8.24 15.57 -17.64
N LYS A 82 -7.74 16.34 -16.67
CA LYS A 82 -7.40 17.77 -16.85
C LYS A 82 -6.08 18.00 -17.57
N THR A 83 -5.13 17.09 -17.41
CA THR A 83 -3.76 17.22 -17.93
C THR A 83 -3.55 16.48 -19.25
N GLY A 84 -4.49 15.62 -19.65
CA GLY A 84 -4.39 14.77 -20.83
C GLY A 84 -3.44 13.57 -20.64
N VAL A 85 -2.95 13.35 -19.41
CA VAL A 85 -2.16 12.15 -19.08
C VAL A 85 -3.11 10.98 -18.94
N GLU A 86 -2.78 9.84 -19.53
CA GLU A 86 -3.57 8.61 -19.38
C GLU A 86 -3.38 8.03 -17.97
N TYR A 87 -4.50 7.75 -17.29
CA TYR A 87 -4.51 7.08 -15.99
C TYR A 87 -5.20 5.73 -16.10
N HIS A 88 -4.51 4.69 -15.66
CA HIS A 88 -5.08 3.36 -15.50
C HIS A 88 -5.16 3.03 -14.02
N GLU A 89 -6.38 2.80 -13.53
CA GLU A 89 -6.58 2.41 -12.14
C GLU A 89 -5.85 1.08 -11.85
N PRO A 90 -5.05 0.99 -10.78
CA PRO A 90 -4.40 -0.25 -10.39
C PRO A 90 -5.41 -1.38 -10.15
N PHE A 91 -5.11 -2.57 -10.67
CA PHE A 91 -5.98 -3.76 -10.62
C PHE A 91 -6.59 -4.07 -9.24
N LEU A 92 -5.82 -3.93 -8.16
CA LEU A 92 -6.32 -4.19 -6.81
C LEU A 92 -7.36 -3.16 -6.36
N LEU A 93 -7.24 -1.91 -6.79
CA LEU A 93 -8.24 -0.87 -6.50
C LEU A 93 -9.52 -1.10 -7.30
N ALA A 94 -9.39 -1.45 -8.59
CA ALA A 94 -10.53 -1.83 -9.42
C ALA A 94 -11.33 -2.98 -8.78
N LYS A 95 -10.65 -4.05 -8.33
CA LYS A 95 -11.28 -5.17 -7.62
C LYS A 95 -12.04 -4.77 -6.37
N ILE A 96 -11.49 -3.86 -5.56
CA ILE A 96 -12.17 -3.39 -4.35
C ILE A 96 -13.42 -2.59 -4.73
N ARG A 97 -13.35 -1.78 -5.79
CA ARG A 97 -14.47 -0.99 -6.30
C ARG A 97 -15.59 -1.89 -6.83
N ASP A 98 -15.26 -2.97 -7.53
CA ASP A 98 -16.23 -3.92 -8.06
C ASP A 98 -16.94 -4.67 -6.91
N ALA A 99 -16.18 -5.13 -5.91
CA ALA A 99 -16.75 -5.76 -4.72
C ALA A 99 -17.70 -4.82 -3.95
N ALA A 100 -17.45 -3.51 -3.95
CA ALA A 100 -18.32 -2.52 -3.33
C ALA A 100 -19.62 -2.25 -4.11
N LYS A 101 -19.67 -2.59 -5.41
CA LYS A 101 -20.85 -2.41 -6.27
C LYS A 101 -21.83 -3.61 -6.21
N GLY A 102 -21.47 -4.68 -5.51
CA GLY A 102 -22.37 -5.79 -5.22
C GLY A 102 -22.52 -6.83 -6.35
N GLU A 103 -21.44 -7.12 -7.07
CA GLU A 103 -21.36 -8.34 -7.90
C GLU A 103 -21.00 -9.58 -7.06
#